data_AF-A0AAI7ZE93-F1
#
_entry.id   AF-A0AAI7ZE93-F1
#
_cell.length_a   1.000
_cell.length_b   1.000
_cell.length_c   1.000
_cell.angle_alpha   90.00
_cell.angle_beta   90.00
_cell.angle_gamma   90.00
#
_symmetry.space_group_name_H-M   'P 1'
#
loop_
_entity.id
_entity.type
_entity.pdbx_description
1 polymer ?
#
loop_
_entity_poly.entity_id
_entity_poly.type
_entity_poly.pdbx_seq_one_letter_code
_entity_poly.pdbx_strand_id
1 'polypeptide(L)'
;MTPPDRVQTIAVIGAGLAGLVCAQQLQAGGHAVTVFDQAQTPGGRMRHYSAEQWQCDHGAQYFTARDPAFAAVVDAWIDAGIAAPWQARIASWDGTRLRRSQSALTRYVGVPEMPAPARTLAAQLDVRLCAEVHALRRGRQGWRVSVSQDAAEPLFDTVLLAVPAPNAAALVAQAAPALRTIAEQVRMQPAWAVMARFDAPIDPGYDALFVNAGALRWVARNSSKPARAGAETWLLHATAEWSQAHCDAMPGHVIASLVPELAALGLPIPRSCDAFFWKVASSAPALQIGCVWDAQLGMGMCGDWLAGGKVEGAWQSGMALAQLVSAGDAPHSACD
;
A
#
# COMPACT_ATOMS: atom_id res chain seq x y z
N MET A 1 -3.28 43.07 -14.46
CA MET A 1 -3.02 42.18 -13.32
C MET A 1 -3.97 41.01 -13.45
N THR A 2 -3.47 39.86 -13.90
CA THR A 2 -4.19 38.58 -13.77
C THR A 2 -4.46 38.39 -12.27
N PRO A 3 -5.69 38.08 -11.83
CA PRO A 3 -5.90 37.72 -10.44
C PRO A 3 -4.93 36.57 -10.09
N PRO A 4 -4.34 36.55 -8.88
CA PRO A 4 -3.53 35.41 -8.48
C PRO A 4 -4.39 34.15 -8.63
N ASP A 5 -3.84 33.12 -9.28
CA ASP A 5 -4.52 31.85 -9.44
C ASP A 5 -4.99 31.40 -8.06
N ARG A 6 -6.31 31.17 -7.94
CA ARG A 6 -6.92 30.80 -6.67
C ARG A 6 -6.28 29.48 -6.23
N VAL A 7 -5.72 29.44 -5.02
CA VAL A 7 -5.21 28.20 -4.42
C VAL A 7 -6.33 27.16 -4.44
N GLN A 8 -6.13 26.10 -5.23
CA GLN A 8 -7.10 25.01 -5.32
C GLN A 8 -7.07 24.18 -4.04
N THR A 9 -8.26 23.80 -3.58
CA THR A 9 -8.43 22.90 -2.44
C THR A 9 -8.63 21.46 -2.94
N ILE A 10 -7.80 20.54 -2.49
CA ILE A 10 -7.78 19.15 -2.99
C ILE A 10 -7.94 18.18 -1.83
N ALA A 11 -8.93 17.29 -1.92
CA ALA A 11 -9.05 16.15 -1.01
C ALA A 11 -8.40 14.91 -1.64
N VAL A 12 -7.47 14.29 -0.92
CA VAL A 12 -6.91 12.98 -1.27
C VAL A 12 -7.44 11.93 -0.31
N ILE A 13 -8.11 10.90 -0.82
CA ILE A 13 -8.69 9.83 -0.01
C ILE A 13 -7.76 8.63 -0.05
N GLY A 14 -7.11 8.33 1.07
CA GLY A 14 -6.16 7.24 1.26
C GLY A 14 -4.73 7.74 1.51
N ALA A 15 -4.22 7.53 2.72
CA ALA A 15 -2.84 7.80 3.13
C ALA A 15 -1.93 6.58 2.89
N GLY A 16 -2.15 5.86 1.79
CA GLY A 16 -1.17 4.91 1.24
C GLY A 16 -0.09 5.65 0.43
N LEU A 17 0.96 4.93 0.00
CA LEU A 17 2.07 5.55 -0.74
C LEU A 17 1.61 6.37 -1.96
N ALA A 18 0.65 5.85 -2.75
CA ALA A 18 0.12 6.55 -3.91
C ALA A 18 -0.49 7.92 -3.56
N GLY A 19 -1.37 7.95 -2.55
CA GLY A 19 -2.04 9.18 -2.13
C GLY A 19 -1.09 10.18 -1.49
N LEU A 20 -0.14 9.71 -0.67
CA LEU A 20 0.83 10.58 -0.02
C LEU A 20 1.81 11.20 -1.01
N VAL A 21 2.27 10.43 -2.00
CA VAL A 21 3.12 10.94 -3.09
C VAL A 21 2.34 11.96 -3.92
N CYS A 22 1.11 11.65 -4.30
CA CYS A 22 0.24 12.57 -5.04
C CYS A 22 0.04 13.88 -4.28
N ALA A 23 -0.30 13.80 -2.99
CA ALA A 23 -0.51 14.94 -2.12
C ALA A 23 0.76 15.80 -1.97
N GLN A 24 1.93 15.18 -1.76
CA GLN A 24 3.19 15.90 -1.63
C GLN A 24 3.52 16.71 -2.90
N GLN A 25 3.35 16.11 -4.08
CA GLN A 25 3.61 16.79 -5.34
C GLN A 25 2.65 17.96 -5.57
N LEU A 26 1.36 17.78 -5.26
CA LEU A 26 0.37 18.86 -5.38
C LEU A 26 0.61 19.99 -4.37
N GLN A 27 0.99 19.68 -3.13
CA GLN A 27 1.38 20.69 -2.15
C GLN A 27 2.63 21.46 -2.62
N ALA A 28 3.63 20.78 -3.19
CA ALA A 28 4.80 21.43 -3.77
C ALA A 28 4.44 22.32 -4.97
N GLY A 29 3.37 22.00 -5.70
CA GLY A 29 2.77 22.82 -6.75
C GLY A 29 1.93 24.01 -6.26
N GLY A 30 1.81 24.22 -4.94
CA GLY A 30 1.09 25.35 -4.34
C GLY A 30 -0.40 25.10 -4.06
N HIS A 31 -0.89 23.88 -4.21
CA HIS A 31 -2.27 23.52 -3.86
C HIS A 31 -2.44 23.31 -2.34
N ALA A 32 -3.64 23.60 -1.83
CA ALA A 32 -4.03 23.25 -0.46
C ALA A 32 -4.58 21.82 -0.44
N VAL A 33 -3.81 20.86 0.09
CA VAL A 33 -4.16 19.44 0.07
C VAL A 33 -4.49 18.93 1.46
N THR A 34 -5.62 18.24 1.61
CA THR A 34 -5.97 17.48 2.81
C THR A 34 -6.08 16.00 2.46
N VAL A 35 -5.36 15.14 3.18
CA VAL A 35 -5.39 13.69 3.02
C VAL A 35 -6.30 13.08 4.10
N PHE A 36 -7.24 12.23 3.71
CA PHE A 36 -8.12 11.50 4.64
C PHE A 36 -7.80 10.01 4.64
N ASP A 37 -7.71 9.39 5.81
CA ASP A 37 -7.58 7.94 5.94
C ASP A 37 -8.41 7.41 7.12
N GLN A 38 -9.10 6.30 6.90
CA GLN A 38 -9.88 5.62 7.92
C GLN A 38 -9.00 4.99 9.02
N ALA A 39 -7.74 4.69 8.73
CA ALA A 39 -6.83 4.03 9.65
C ALA A 39 -6.23 5.01 10.67
N GLN A 40 -5.80 4.47 11.80
CA GLN A 40 -5.10 5.21 12.86
C GLN A 40 -3.66 5.60 12.50
N THR A 41 -3.11 5.06 11.41
CA THR A 41 -1.73 5.31 10.97
C THR A 41 -1.63 5.29 9.45
N PRO A 42 -0.77 6.13 8.85
CA PRO A 42 -0.55 6.15 7.41
C PRO A 42 0.30 4.95 6.95
N GLY A 43 0.33 4.73 5.64
CA GLY A 43 1.12 3.69 4.97
C GLY A 43 0.29 2.60 4.29
N GLY A 44 -1.01 2.52 4.56
CA GLY A 44 -1.91 1.56 3.92
C GLY A 44 -1.38 0.13 4.00
N ARG A 45 -1.08 -0.48 2.85
CA ARG A 45 -0.55 -1.86 2.74
C ARG A 45 0.95 -2.00 3.02
N MET A 46 1.70 -0.91 3.19
CA MET A 46 3.07 -0.95 3.73
C MET A 46 3.03 -1.10 5.26
N ARG A 47 2.18 -2.00 5.78
CA ARG A 47 1.78 -2.03 7.18
C ARG A 47 2.73 -2.85 8.03
N HIS A 48 3.02 -2.32 9.21
CA HIS A 48 3.56 -3.06 10.34
C HIS A 48 2.53 -3.19 11.46
N TYR A 49 2.75 -4.19 12.30
CA TYR A 49 2.12 -4.33 13.59
C TYR A 49 3.20 -4.54 14.65
N SER A 50 3.03 -3.93 15.82
CA SER A 50 3.90 -4.11 16.98
C SER A 50 3.05 -4.33 18.23
N ALA A 51 3.52 -5.23 19.08
CA ALA A 51 2.91 -5.52 20.37
C ALA A 51 3.97 -6.05 21.34
N GLU A 52 3.91 -5.63 22.60
CA GLU A 52 4.85 -6.06 23.65
C GLU A 52 6.32 -5.96 23.21
N GLN A 53 6.99 -7.10 23.05
CA GLN A 53 8.40 -7.24 22.69
C GLN A 53 8.59 -7.76 21.25
N TRP A 54 7.61 -7.64 20.37
CA TRP A 54 7.70 -8.10 18.98
C TRP A 54 7.06 -7.15 17.98
N GLN A 55 7.48 -7.30 16.72
CA GLN A 55 6.93 -6.55 15.59
C GLN A 55 6.98 -7.38 14.32
N CYS A 56 6.06 -7.09 13.40
CA CYS A 56 6.05 -7.70 12.07
C CYS A 56 5.52 -6.73 11.02
N ASP A 57 6.24 -6.59 9.91
CA ASP A 57 5.61 -6.09 8.69
C ASP A 57 4.68 -7.20 8.21
N HIS A 58 3.35 -6.99 8.18
CA HIS A 58 2.39 -8.04 7.78
C HIS A 58 1.69 -7.73 6.45
N GLY A 59 1.94 -6.54 5.89
CA GLY A 59 1.58 -6.14 4.53
C GLY A 59 2.73 -6.39 3.54
N ALA A 60 3.12 -5.38 2.76
CA ALA A 60 4.26 -5.46 1.85
C ALA A 60 5.53 -5.91 2.58
N GLN A 61 6.20 -6.95 2.07
CA GLN A 61 7.35 -7.56 2.75
C GLN A 61 8.69 -6.98 2.33
N TYR A 62 8.72 -6.46 1.12
CA TYR A 62 9.80 -5.73 0.52
C TYR A 62 9.23 -5.01 -0.70
N PHE A 63 10.03 -4.15 -1.30
CA PHE A 63 9.80 -3.61 -2.62
C PHE A 63 11.07 -3.65 -3.46
N THR A 64 10.91 -3.50 -4.77
CA THR A 64 12.00 -3.34 -5.73
C THR A 64 11.87 -1.98 -6.37
N ALA A 65 12.99 -1.40 -6.80
CA ALA A 65 13.02 -0.21 -7.63
C ALA A 65 13.69 -0.56 -8.96
N ARG A 66 12.92 -0.47 -10.04
CA ARG A 66 13.30 -0.75 -11.43
C ARG A 66 13.22 0.52 -12.26
N ASP A 67 12.23 1.37 -11.98
CA ASP A 67 12.10 2.68 -12.58
C ASP A 67 13.22 3.60 -12.07
N PRO A 68 13.97 4.28 -12.95
CA PRO A 68 15.07 5.14 -12.53
C PRO A 68 14.66 6.30 -11.61
N ALA A 69 13.47 6.88 -11.80
CA ALA A 69 13.00 7.97 -10.97
C ALA A 69 12.61 7.45 -9.57
N PHE A 70 11.95 6.29 -9.50
CA PHE A 70 11.69 5.65 -8.21
C PHE A 70 12.97 5.18 -7.52
N ALA A 71 13.96 4.67 -8.26
CA ALA A 71 15.26 4.30 -7.72
C ALA A 71 15.96 5.48 -7.03
N ALA A 72 15.96 6.66 -7.67
CA ALA A 72 16.52 7.87 -7.07
C ALA A 72 15.81 8.28 -5.76
N VAL A 73 14.47 8.10 -5.69
CA VAL A 73 13.72 8.32 -4.45
C VAL A 73 14.11 7.32 -3.36
N VAL A 74 14.31 6.05 -3.73
CA VAL A 74 14.75 5.01 -2.80
C VAL A 74 16.16 5.26 -2.31
N ASP A 75 17.07 5.74 -3.15
CA ASP A 75 18.43 6.14 -2.76
C ASP A 75 18.38 7.29 -1.75
N ALA A 76 17.54 8.31 -1.98
CA ALA A 76 17.33 9.39 -1.01
C ALA A 76 16.75 8.88 0.32
N TRP A 77 15.85 7.88 0.30
CA TRP A 77 15.37 7.23 1.52
C TRP A 77 16.47 6.43 2.23
N ILE A 78 17.40 5.83 1.50
CA ILE A 78 18.54 5.13 2.09
C ILE A 78 19.48 6.12 2.77
N ASP A 79 19.83 7.21 2.10
CA ASP A 79 20.70 8.25 2.65
C ASP A 79 20.11 8.89 3.92
N ALA A 80 18.78 9.00 3.98
CA ALA A 80 18.04 9.50 5.14
C ALA A 80 17.76 8.43 6.22
N GLY A 81 18.17 7.16 6.02
CA GLY A 81 17.91 6.07 6.96
C GLY A 81 16.45 5.61 7.06
N ILE A 82 15.62 5.96 6.08
CA ILE A 82 14.18 5.64 5.99
C ILE A 82 13.95 4.29 5.29
N ALA A 83 14.87 3.86 4.44
CA ALA A 83 14.86 2.56 3.78
C ALA A 83 16.25 1.93 3.78
N ALA A 84 16.32 0.63 3.56
CA ALA A 84 17.59 -0.07 3.40
C ALA A 84 17.45 -1.29 2.49
N PRO A 85 18.52 -1.73 1.81
CA PRO A 85 18.55 -3.03 1.16
C PRO A 85 18.43 -4.14 2.22
N TRP A 86 17.53 -5.09 1.98
CA TRP A 86 17.39 -6.30 2.77
C TRP A 86 18.23 -7.42 2.16
N GLN A 87 19.34 -7.74 2.82
CA GLN A 87 20.30 -8.76 2.39
C GLN A 87 19.84 -10.19 2.72
N ALA A 88 18.61 -10.54 2.34
CA ALA A 88 18.04 -11.86 2.62
C ALA A 88 18.60 -12.96 1.71
N ARG A 89 18.84 -14.13 2.31
CA ARG A 89 19.02 -15.39 1.58
C ARG A 89 17.65 -15.86 1.05
N ILE A 90 17.42 -15.70 -0.24
CA ILE A 90 16.15 -16.06 -0.88
C ILE A 90 16.20 -17.50 -1.40
N ALA A 91 15.13 -18.26 -1.17
CA ALA A 91 14.92 -19.59 -1.72
C ALA A 91 13.51 -19.76 -2.29
N SER A 92 13.25 -20.91 -2.91
CA SER A 92 11.93 -21.39 -3.32
C SER A 92 11.70 -22.83 -2.91
N TRP A 93 10.47 -23.17 -2.55
CA TRP A 93 10.00 -24.52 -2.23
C TRP A 93 8.91 -24.93 -3.22
N ASP A 94 9.08 -26.08 -3.88
CA ASP A 94 8.14 -26.62 -4.87
C ASP A 94 7.20 -27.71 -4.32
N GLY A 95 7.20 -27.94 -3.00
CA GLY A 95 6.50 -29.06 -2.36
C GLY A 95 7.40 -30.26 -2.11
N THR A 96 8.58 -30.32 -2.73
CA THR A 96 9.51 -31.45 -2.60
C THR A 96 10.94 -31.05 -2.32
N ARG A 97 11.42 -29.93 -2.88
CA ARG A 97 12.81 -29.50 -2.79
C ARG A 97 12.92 -28.00 -2.55
N LEU A 98 13.87 -27.66 -1.67
CA LEU A 98 14.32 -26.29 -1.46
C LEU A 98 15.38 -25.94 -2.51
N ARG A 99 15.20 -24.81 -3.19
CA ARG A 99 16.16 -24.29 -4.19
C ARG A 99 16.53 -22.87 -3.83
N ARG A 100 17.83 -22.59 -3.68
CA ARG A 100 18.31 -21.21 -3.48
C ARG A 100 18.09 -20.39 -4.74
N SER A 101 17.64 -19.14 -4.56
CA SER A 101 17.51 -18.19 -5.66
C SER A 101 18.88 -17.68 -6.07
N GLN A 102 19.12 -17.59 -7.38
CA GLN A 102 20.29 -16.92 -7.97
C GLN A 102 19.96 -15.48 -8.40
N SER A 103 18.81 -14.95 -7.99
CA SER A 103 18.34 -13.63 -8.40
C SER A 103 19.22 -12.53 -7.81
N ALA A 104 19.76 -11.67 -8.67
CA ALA A 104 20.49 -10.46 -8.27
C ALA A 104 19.55 -9.28 -7.93
N LEU A 105 18.24 -9.52 -7.77
CA LEU A 105 17.29 -8.45 -7.48
C LEU A 105 17.49 -7.91 -6.05
N THR A 106 17.90 -6.65 -5.97
CA THR A 106 17.91 -5.90 -4.71
C THR A 106 16.48 -5.71 -4.22
N ARG A 107 16.26 -6.05 -2.95
CA ARG A 107 14.99 -5.88 -2.25
C ARG A 107 15.18 -4.83 -1.17
N TYR A 108 14.27 -3.89 -1.08
CA TYR A 108 14.30 -2.81 -0.10
C TYR A 108 13.18 -2.98 0.90
N VAL A 109 13.41 -2.47 2.10
CA VAL A 109 12.42 -2.40 3.18
C VAL A 109 12.50 -1.03 3.83
N GLY A 110 11.38 -0.54 4.36
CA GLY A 110 11.39 0.62 5.25
C GLY A 110 12.17 0.33 6.54
N VAL A 111 12.72 1.37 7.17
CA VAL A 111 13.53 1.34 8.39
C VAL A 111 13.00 2.39 9.38
N PRO A 112 12.75 2.03 10.66
CA PRO A 112 12.94 0.71 11.26
C PRO A 112 11.88 -0.33 10.84
N GLU A 113 10.86 0.09 10.11
CA GLU A 113 9.66 -0.70 9.80
C GLU A 113 9.14 -0.34 8.40
N MET A 114 8.38 -1.24 7.77
CA MET A 114 7.93 -1.04 6.39
C MET A 114 7.21 0.28 6.09
N PRO A 115 6.35 0.87 6.96
CA PRO A 115 5.65 2.11 6.64
C PRO A 115 6.52 3.37 6.74
N ALA A 116 7.80 3.27 7.14
CA ALA A 116 8.65 4.45 7.34
C ALA A 116 8.69 5.44 6.15
N PRO A 117 8.80 4.99 4.87
CA PRO A 117 8.70 5.89 3.72
C PRO A 117 7.39 6.67 3.67
N ALA A 118 6.26 5.98 3.86
CA ALA A 118 4.95 6.61 3.85
C ALA A 118 4.73 7.54 5.06
N ARG A 119 5.20 7.16 6.25
CA ARG A 119 5.11 8.01 7.45
C ARG A 119 5.91 9.30 7.31
N THR A 120 7.07 9.23 6.67
CA THR A 120 7.90 10.41 6.42
C THR A 120 7.18 11.40 5.49
N LEU A 121 6.55 10.90 4.42
CA LEU A 121 5.72 11.73 3.54
C LEU A 121 4.53 12.34 4.31
N ALA A 122 3.82 11.53 5.08
CA ALA A 122 2.65 11.97 5.84
C ALA A 122 2.98 13.06 6.87
N ALA A 123 4.18 13.06 7.46
CA ALA A 123 4.58 14.06 8.46
C ALA A 123 4.68 15.50 7.91
N GLN A 124 4.72 15.67 6.57
CA GLN A 124 4.85 16.96 5.89
C GLN A 124 3.50 17.45 5.31
N LEU A 125 2.41 16.70 5.51
CA LEU A 125 1.11 16.89 4.89
C LEU A 125 0.01 17.11 5.95
N ASP A 126 -1.10 17.75 5.59
CA ASP A 126 -2.33 17.73 6.41
C ASP A 126 -3.02 16.36 6.24
N VAL A 127 -2.73 15.43 7.15
CA VAL A 127 -3.32 14.08 7.15
C VAL A 127 -4.31 13.92 8.30
N ARG A 128 -5.57 13.69 7.95
CA ARG A 128 -6.68 13.38 8.86
C ARG A 128 -6.82 11.85 8.96
N LEU A 129 -6.35 11.30 10.08
CA LEU A 129 -6.45 9.88 10.41
C LEU A 129 -7.76 9.60 11.17
N CYS A 130 -8.18 8.33 11.24
CA CYS A 130 -9.48 7.94 11.78
C CYS A 130 -10.67 8.69 11.12
N ALA A 131 -10.48 9.11 9.87
CA ALA A 131 -11.38 9.98 9.13
C ALA A 131 -11.85 9.24 7.87
N GLU A 132 -12.73 8.25 8.05
CA GLU A 132 -13.29 7.49 6.94
C GLU A 132 -14.21 8.38 6.10
N VAL A 133 -13.85 8.58 4.83
CA VAL A 133 -14.78 9.17 3.86
C VAL A 133 -15.73 8.09 3.38
N HIS A 134 -17.03 8.33 3.54
CA HIS A 134 -18.07 7.36 3.14
C HIS A 134 -19.00 7.86 2.03
N ALA A 135 -18.95 9.15 1.69
CA ALA A 135 -19.72 9.69 0.57
C ALA A 135 -19.04 10.93 -0.06
N LEU A 136 -19.27 11.08 -1.37
CA LEU A 136 -18.82 12.21 -2.18
C LEU A 136 -20.01 12.79 -2.94
N ARG A 137 -20.23 14.10 -2.82
CA ARG A 137 -21.35 14.78 -3.47
C ARG A 137 -20.87 15.99 -4.26
N ARG A 138 -21.14 16.01 -5.57
CA ARG A 138 -20.85 17.17 -6.40
C ARG A 138 -21.93 18.23 -6.21
N GLY A 139 -21.51 19.44 -5.86
CA GLY A 139 -22.34 20.65 -5.84
C GLY A 139 -21.83 21.69 -6.82
N ARG A 140 -22.48 22.86 -6.86
CA ARG A 140 -22.08 23.99 -7.73
C ARG A 140 -20.73 24.60 -7.35
N GLN A 141 -20.32 24.45 -6.10
CA GLN A 141 -19.11 25.07 -5.55
C GLN A 141 -17.93 24.09 -5.42
N GLY A 142 -18.09 22.83 -5.85
CA GLY A 142 -17.08 21.78 -5.69
C GLY A 142 -17.66 20.47 -5.14
N TRP A 143 -16.81 19.67 -4.55
CA TRP A 143 -17.10 18.39 -3.92
C TRP A 143 -17.28 18.54 -2.41
N ARG A 144 -18.42 18.10 -1.89
CA ARG A 144 -18.62 17.87 -0.47
C ARG A 144 -18.14 16.46 -0.12
N VAL A 145 -17.30 16.37 0.90
CA VAL A 145 -16.70 15.12 1.38
C VAL A 145 -17.32 14.79 2.73
N SER A 146 -18.13 13.73 2.80
CA SER A 146 -18.74 13.28 4.06
C SER A 146 -17.75 12.35 4.78
N VAL A 147 -17.28 12.79 5.95
CA VAL A 147 -16.29 12.10 6.78
C VAL A 147 -16.98 11.59 8.05
N SER A 148 -16.68 10.37 8.45
CA SER A 148 -17.15 9.81 9.71
C SER A 148 -16.80 10.71 10.89
N GLN A 149 -17.77 10.88 11.79
CA GLN A 149 -17.67 11.72 12.99
C GLN A 149 -17.50 13.24 12.73
N ASP A 150 -17.61 13.70 11.48
CA ASP A 150 -17.61 15.13 11.13
C ASP A 150 -18.90 15.51 10.38
N ALA A 151 -19.71 16.38 11.00
CA ALA A 151 -20.96 16.85 10.42
C ALA A 151 -20.77 18.02 9.43
N ALA A 152 -19.57 18.60 9.32
CA ALA A 152 -19.33 19.82 8.56
C ALA A 152 -19.31 19.61 7.03
N GLU A 153 -19.08 18.37 6.56
CA GLU A 153 -18.92 18.01 5.14
C GLU A 153 -18.05 19.02 4.36
N PRO A 154 -16.72 19.04 4.60
CA PRO A 154 -15.81 20.01 3.99
C PRO A 154 -15.90 20.02 2.46
N LEU A 155 -15.69 21.21 1.89
CA LEU A 155 -15.78 21.47 0.45
C LEU A 155 -14.39 21.51 -0.16
N PHE A 156 -14.23 20.85 -1.31
CA PHE A 156 -12.99 20.81 -2.09
C PHE A 156 -13.27 21.07 -3.56
N ASP A 157 -12.31 21.62 -4.29
CA ASP A 157 -12.41 21.81 -5.74
C ASP A 157 -12.25 20.49 -6.48
N THR A 158 -11.30 19.68 -5.99
CA THR A 158 -10.86 18.42 -6.59
C THR A 158 -10.84 17.29 -5.57
N VAL A 159 -11.25 16.08 -5.97
CA VAL A 159 -11.18 14.85 -5.15
C VAL A 159 -10.36 13.77 -5.85
N LEU A 160 -9.31 13.28 -5.19
CA LEU A 160 -8.42 12.25 -5.71
C LEU A 160 -8.54 10.98 -4.84
N LEU A 161 -8.81 9.85 -5.47
CA LEU A 161 -8.99 8.57 -4.79
C LEU A 161 -7.71 7.75 -4.88
N ALA A 162 -7.08 7.53 -3.74
CA ALA A 162 -5.89 6.70 -3.55
C ALA A 162 -6.20 5.44 -2.72
N VAL A 163 -7.40 4.88 -2.91
CA VAL A 163 -7.92 3.70 -2.22
C VAL A 163 -7.92 2.45 -3.12
N PRO A 164 -8.04 1.24 -2.57
CA PRO A 164 -8.24 0.02 -3.35
C PRO A 164 -9.43 0.12 -4.32
N ALA A 165 -9.36 -0.57 -5.46
CA ALA A 165 -10.36 -0.45 -6.52
C ALA A 165 -11.83 -0.66 -6.07
N PRO A 166 -12.18 -1.65 -5.23
CA PRO A 166 -13.55 -1.81 -4.73
C PRO A 166 -14.03 -0.61 -3.89
N ASN A 167 -13.13 -0.02 -3.10
CA ASN A 167 -13.43 1.18 -2.31
C ASN A 167 -13.60 2.41 -3.21
N ALA A 168 -12.77 2.53 -4.25
CA ALA A 168 -12.89 3.61 -5.23
C ALA A 168 -14.25 3.52 -5.96
N ALA A 169 -14.59 2.33 -6.49
CA ALA A 169 -15.88 2.06 -7.15
C ALA A 169 -17.08 2.41 -6.26
N ALA A 170 -17.03 2.06 -4.97
CA ALA A 170 -18.09 2.39 -4.02
C ALA A 170 -18.25 3.91 -3.82
N LEU A 171 -17.14 4.65 -3.66
CA LEU A 171 -17.15 6.09 -3.44
C LEU A 171 -17.65 6.89 -4.65
N VAL A 172 -17.35 6.43 -5.86
CA VAL A 172 -17.78 7.12 -7.10
C VAL A 172 -19.10 6.62 -7.66
N ALA A 173 -19.76 5.66 -7.00
CA ALA A 173 -20.88 4.91 -7.56
C ALA A 173 -22.03 5.78 -8.09
N GLN A 174 -22.28 6.91 -7.45
CA GLN A 174 -23.33 7.87 -7.84
C GLN A 174 -22.78 9.07 -8.62
N ALA A 175 -21.51 9.41 -8.45
CA ALA A 175 -20.96 10.69 -8.88
C ALA A 175 -20.14 10.62 -10.18
N ALA A 176 -19.51 9.48 -10.48
CA ALA A 176 -18.68 9.31 -11.68
C ALA A 176 -18.77 7.87 -12.23
N PRO A 177 -19.82 7.55 -13.01
CA PRO A 177 -20.03 6.20 -13.56
C PRO A 177 -18.86 5.69 -14.41
N ALA A 178 -18.18 6.55 -15.16
CA ALA A 178 -17.02 6.15 -15.96
C ALA A 178 -15.83 5.69 -15.09
N LEU A 179 -15.54 6.43 -14.02
CA LEU A 179 -14.49 6.06 -13.05
C LEU A 179 -14.87 4.76 -12.32
N ARG A 180 -16.16 4.59 -11.99
CA ARG A 180 -16.68 3.35 -11.43
C ARG A 180 -16.38 2.16 -12.34
N THR A 181 -16.71 2.26 -13.62
CA THR A 181 -16.48 1.20 -14.61
C THR A 181 -15.00 0.83 -14.69
N ILE A 182 -14.08 1.79 -14.63
CA ILE A 182 -12.64 1.50 -14.62
C ILE A 182 -12.22 0.76 -13.34
N ALA A 183 -12.69 1.20 -12.17
CA ALA A 183 -12.38 0.55 -10.91
C ALA A 183 -12.92 -0.89 -10.84
N GLU A 184 -14.11 -1.14 -11.38
CA GLU A 184 -14.74 -2.48 -11.42
C GLU A 184 -14.03 -3.47 -12.37
N GLN A 185 -13.16 -2.99 -13.27
CA GLN A 185 -12.33 -3.88 -14.12
C GLN A 185 -11.26 -4.64 -13.33
N VAL A 186 -10.92 -4.18 -12.12
CA VAL A 186 -9.84 -4.78 -11.33
C VAL A 186 -10.37 -5.64 -10.21
N ARG A 187 -10.04 -6.93 -10.28
CA ARG A 187 -10.26 -7.85 -9.17
C ARG A 187 -9.10 -7.76 -8.18
N MET A 188 -9.40 -7.20 -7.01
CA MET A 188 -8.52 -7.28 -5.85
C MET A 188 -8.67 -8.66 -5.19
N GLN A 189 -7.54 -9.24 -4.80
CA GLN A 189 -7.43 -10.55 -4.15
C GLN A 189 -7.19 -10.38 -2.65
N PRO A 190 -7.79 -11.26 -1.81
CA PRO A 190 -7.52 -11.27 -0.39
C PRO A 190 -6.20 -11.99 -0.06
N ALA A 191 -5.68 -11.79 1.15
CA ALA A 191 -4.55 -12.54 1.68
C ALA A 191 -4.64 -12.69 3.21
N TRP A 192 -4.55 -13.93 3.69
CA TRP A 192 -4.23 -14.19 5.09
C TRP A 192 -2.73 -14.05 5.33
N ALA A 193 -2.40 -13.42 6.46
CA ALA A 193 -1.06 -13.27 6.98
C ALA A 193 -0.99 -13.86 8.39
N VAL A 194 -0.04 -14.76 8.66
CA VAL A 194 0.24 -15.30 10.00
C VAL A 194 1.61 -14.80 10.45
N MET A 195 1.67 -14.21 11.63
CA MET A 195 2.88 -13.71 12.28
C MET A 195 3.27 -14.68 13.39
N ALA A 196 4.31 -15.46 13.15
CA ALA A 196 4.77 -16.53 14.03
C ALA A 196 5.99 -16.08 14.84
N ARG A 197 5.93 -16.25 16.18
CA ARG A 197 6.97 -15.82 17.12
C ARG A 197 7.67 -17.04 17.75
N PHE A 198 8.97 -16.92 17.99
CA PHE A 198 9.83 -17.97 18.52
C PHE A 198 10.70 -17.46 19.68
N ASP A 199 11.09 -18.36 20.58
CA ASP A 199 11.90 -18.02 21.76
C ASP A 199 13.38 -17.73 21.44
N ALA A 200 13.88 -18.28 20.33
CA ALA A 200 15.26 -18.11 19.89
C ALA A 200 15.32 -17.89 18.38
N PRO A 201 16.37 -17.23 17.87
CA PRO A 201 16.66 -17.14 16.44
C PRO A 201 16.64 -18.49 15.74
N ILE A 202 16.01 -18.57 14.56
CA ILE A 202 15.94 -19.80 13.75
C ILE A 202 16.63 -19.55 12.40
N ASP A 203 17.48 -20.50 11.99
CA ASP A 203 18.13 -20.49 10.68
C ASP A 203 17.86 -21.80 9.93
N PRO A 204 16.85 -21.84 9.03
CA PRO A 204 16.62 -22.99 8.15
C PRO A 204 17.49 -22.95 6.87
N GLY A 205 18.46 -22.03 6.78
CA GLY A 205 19.32 -21.83 5.61
C GLY A 205 18.78 -20.82 4.58
N TYR A 206 17.72 -20.08 4.93
CA TYR A 206 17.15 -18.98 4.15
C TYR A 206 16.50 -17.93 5.08
N ASP A 207 16.32 -16.71 4.58
CA ASP A 207 15.62 -15.63 5.29
C ASP A 207 14.28 -15.29 4.63
N ALA A 208 14.09 -15.68 3.37
CA ALA A 208 12.80 -15.61 2.71
C ALA A 208 12.62 -16.74 1.70
N LEU A 209 11.38 -17.17 1.54
CA LEU A 209 11.02 -18.35 0.77
C LEU A 209 9.77 -18.08 -0.06
N PHE A 210 9.89 -18.26 -1.38
CA PHE A 210 8.72 -18.44 -2.23
C PHE A 210 8.19 -19.85 -2.07
N VAL A 211 6.91 -19.99 -1.77
CA VAL A 211 6.27 -21.31 -1.61
C VAL A 211 5.34 -21.51 -2.80
N ASN A 212 5.61 -22.54 -3.60
CA ASN A 212 4.91 -22.83 -4.86
C ASN A 212 4.02 -24.08 -4.76
N ALA A 213 3.69 -24.50 -3.54
CA ALA A 213 2.85 -25.66 -3.26
C ALA A 213 2.08 -25.45 -1.94
N GLY A 214 0.82 -25.87 -1.89
CA GLY A 214 0.00 -25.78 -0.68
C GLY A 214 -0.67 -24.41 -0.49
N ALA A 215 -0.97 -24.07 0.77
CA ALA A 215 -1.71 -22.87 1.11
C ALA A 215 -0.84 -21.62 1.18
N LEU A 216 0.47 -21.77 1.38
CA LEU A 216 1.42 -20.68 1.48
C LEU A 216 1.95 -20.24 0.12
N ARG A 217 2.21 -18.94 -0.03
CA ARG A 217 2.90 -18.36 -1.20
C ARG A 217 4.24 -17.74 -0.86
N TRP A 218 4.42 -17.31 0.38
CA TRP A 218 5.58 -16.56 0.81
C TRP A 218 5.80 -16.70 2.31
N VAL A 219 7.04 -16.90 2.71
CA VAL A 219 7.47 -16.94 4.10
C VAL A 219 8.72 -16.07 4.26
N ALA A 220 8.78 -15.23 5.29
CA ALA A 220 9.92 -14.33 5.52
C ALA A 220 10.26 -14.16 6.99
N ARG A 221 11.55 -14.20 7.30
CA ARG A 221 12.11 -13.89 8.60
C ARG A 221 12.10 -12.39 8.82
N ASN A 222 11.08 -11.87 9.51
CA ASN A 222 10.95 -10.44 9.76
C ASN A 222 12.15 -9.89 10.54
N SER A 223 12.65 -10.65 11.51
CA SER A 223 13.82 -10.29 12.34
C SER A 223 15.14 -10.20 11.56
N SER A 224 15.21 -10.71 10.32
CA SER A 224 16.39 -10.53 9.45
C SER A 224 16.43 -9.19 8.72
N LYS A 225 15.33 -8.43 8.75
CA LYS A 225 15.26 -7.13 8.08
C LYS A 225 16.02 -6.08 8.89
N PRO A 226 16.69 -5.11 8.24
CA PRO A 226 17.41 -4.03 8.92
C PRO A 226 16.58 -3.35 10.01
N ALA A 227 17.17 -3.14 11.19
CA ALA A 227 16.59 -2.45 12.34
C ALA A 227 15.28 -3.04 12.92
N ARG A 228 14.95 -4.31 12.62
CA ARG A 228 13.88 -5.02 13.33
C ARG A 228 14.43 -5.56 14.65
N ALA A 229 13.94 -5.00 15.75
CA ALA A 229 14.20 -5.45 17.11
C ALA A 229 13.04 -6.30 17.68
N GLY A 230 13.29 -7.00 18.77
CA GLY A 230 12.31 -7.81 19.49
C GLY A 230 12.46 -9.31 19.26
N ALA A 231 11.40 -10.07 19.53
CA ALA A 231 11.37 -11.52 19.39
C ALA A 231 11.65 -11.99 17.96
N GLU A 232 12.19 -13.21 17.83
CA GLU A 232 12.33 -13.88 16.53
C GLU A 232 10.95 -14.07 15.90
N THR A 233 10.73 -13.41 14.77
CA THR A 233 9.41 -13.32 14.14
C THR A 233 9.49 -13.65 12.65
N TRP A 234 8.60 -14.54 12.21
CA TRP A 234 8.41 -14.92 10.82
C TRP A 234 7.01 -14.56 10.35
N LEU A 235 6.90 -14.09 9.11
CA LEU A 235 5.63 -13.89 8.43
C LEU A 235 5.37 -15.00 7.44
N LEU A 236 4.14 -15.50 7.44
CA LEU A 236 3.59 -16.40 6.45
C LEU A 236 2.48 -15.67 5.70
N HIS A 237 2.53 -15.63 4.37
CA HIS A 237 1.43 -15.19 3.53
C HIS A 237 0.83 -16.39 2.80
N ALA A 238 -0.48 -16.53 2.89
CA ALA A 238 -1.25 -17.52 2.14
C ALA A 238 -1.46 -17.08 0.68
N THR A 239 -1.75 -18.06 -0.18
CA THR A 239 -2.19 -17.82 -1.57
C THR A 239 -3.52 -17.08 -1.58
N ALA A 240 -3.81 -16.37 -2.67
CA ALA A 240 -5.07 -15.65 -2.83
C ALA A 240 -6.25 -16.63 -2.88
N GLU A 241 -6.05 -17.77 -3.54
CA GLU A 241 -7.03 -18.84 -3.70
C GLU A 241 -7.42 -19.43 -2.35
N TRP A 242 -6.41 -19.82 -1.55
CA TRP A 242 -6.66 -20.35 -0.21
C TRP A 242 -7.29 -19.29 0.68
N SER A 243 -6.82 -18.05 0.61
CA SER A 243 -7.35 -16.95 1.42
C SER A 243 -8.80 -16.61 1.09
N GLN A 244 -9.19 -16.73 -0.17
CA GLN A 244 -10.58 -16.54 -0.61
C GLN A 244 -11.48 -17.67 -0.10
N ALA A 245 -11.02 -18.92 -0.11
CA ALA A 245 -11.77 -20.05 0.42
C ALA A 245 -11.97 -19.98 1.95
N HIS A 246 -11.12 -19.23 2.65
CA HIS A 246 -11.14 -19.06 4.11
C HIS A 246 -11.40 -17.61 4.51
N CYS A 247 -12.12 -16.82 3.71
CA CYS A 247 -12.31 -15.39 3.97
C CYS A 247 -13.09 -15.09 5.26
N ASP A 248 -13.98 -16.01 5.67
CA ASP A 248 -14.79 -15.90 6.87
C ASP A 248 -14.21 -16.72 8.04
N ALA A 249 -13.01 -17.29 7.87
CA ALA A 249 -12.37 -18.07 8.91
C ALA A 249 -11.92 -17.17 10.07
N MET A 250 -12.05 -17.68 11.30
CA MET A 250 -11.47 -17.03 12.47
C MET A 250 -9.93 -17.18 12.46
N PRO A 251 -9.18 -16.20 13.02
CA PRO A 251 -7.72 -16.25 13.12
C PRO A 251 -7.16 -17.58 13.66
N GLY A 252 -7.79 -18.15 14.70
CA GLY A 252 -7.35 -19.43 15.28
C GLY A 252 -7.41 -20.61 14.29
N HIS A 253 -8.44 -20.69 13.45
CA HIS A 253 -8.54 -21.73 12.42
C HIS A 253 -7.48 -21.56 11.33
N VAL A 254 -7.21 -20.32 10.94
CA VAL A 254 -6.15 -20.01 9.96
C VAL A 254 -4.78 -20.41 10.50
N ILE A 255 -4.48 -20.06 11.75
CA ILE A 255 -3.24 -20.46 12.42
C ILE A 255 -3.13 -21.98 12.49
N ALA A 256 -4.18 -22.68 12.95
CA ALA A 256 -4.20 -24.13 13.04
C ALA A 256 -4.00 -24.83 11.69
N SER A 257 -4.44 -24.21 10.59
CA SER A 257 -4.26 -24.76 9.24
C SER A 257 -2.86 -24.49 8.67
N LEU A 258 -2.28 -23.30 8.89
CA LEU A 258 -1.03 -22.89 8.23
C LEU A 258 0.23 -23.23 9.02
N VAL A 259 0.17 -23.24 10.35
CA VAL A 259 1.34 -23.54 11.21
C VAL A 259 1.92 -24.94 10.95
N PRO A 260 1.13 -26.02 10.74
CA PRO A 260 1.69 -27.32 10.43
C PRO A 260 2.56 -27.35 9.17
N GLU A 261 2.32 -26.47 8.19
CA GLU A 261 3.13 -26.40 6.97
C GLU A 261 4.59 -25.99 7.24
N LEU A 262 4.86 -25.29 8.36
CA LEU A 262 6.20 -24.83 8.74
C LEU A 262 7.22 -25.96 8.88
N ALA A 263 6.79 -27.15 9.33
CA ALA A 263 7.67 -28.29 9.52
C ALA A 263 8.35 -28.73 8.20
N ALA A 264 7.60 -28.73 7.09
CA ALA A 264 8.14 -29.05 5.77
C ALA A 264 9.14 -27.99 5.27
N LEU A 265 9.08 -26.78 5.81
CA LEU A 265 9.98 -25.67 5.48
C LEU A 265 11.22 -25.64 6.41
N GLY A 266 11.32 -26.56 7.37
CA GLY A 266 12.43 -26.61 8.34
C GLY A 266 12.28 -25.61 9.49
N LEU A 267 11.07 -25.11 9.73
CA LEU A 267 10.77 -24.22 10.85
C LEU A 267 10.08 -25.02 11.98
N PRO A 268 10.46 -24.83 13.25
CA PRO A 268 9.81 -25.50 14.38
C PRO A 268 8.40 -24.96 14.62
N ILE A 269 7.69 -25.55 15.58
CA ILE A 269 6.40 -25.02 16.04
C ILE A 269 6.65 -23.67 16.74
N PRO A 270 5.95 -22.59 16.35
CA PRO A 270 6.08 -21.29 16.99
C PRO A 270 5.51 -21.30 18.41
N ARG A 271 6.09 -20.49 19.29
CA ARG A 271 5.59 -20.27 20.66
C ARG A 271 4.19 -19.64 20.65
N SER A 272 3.95 -18.75 19.70
CA SER A 272 2.71 -17.99 19.59
C SER A 272 2.56 -17.43 18.18
N CYS A 273 1.31 -17.27 17.74
CA CYS A 273 0.97 -16.71 16.45
C CYS A 273 -0.17 -15.70 16.55
N ASP A 274 -0.14 -14.72 15.66
CA ASP A 274 -1.29 -13.85 15.35
C ASP A 274 -1.63 -13.96 13.87
N ALA A 275 -2.88 -13.72 13.48
CA ALA A 275 -3.29 -13.71 12.09
C ALA A 275 -4.07 -12.45 11.71
N PHE A 276 -3.86 -11.99 10.48
CA PHE A 276 -4.51 -10.82 9.92
C PHE A 276 -5.05 -11.12 8.52
N PHE A 277 -6.29 -10.70 8.24
CA PHE A 277 -6.91 -10.85 6.93
C PHE A 277 -6.91 -9.54 6.15
N TRP A 278 -6.14 -9.50 5.07
CA TRP A 278 -6.21 -8.45 4.07
C TRP A 278 -7.36 -8.75 3.12
N LYS A 279 -8.50 -8.06 3.28
CA LYS A 279 -9.64 -8.18 2.34
C LYS A 279 -9.25 -7.80 0.90
N VAL A 280 -8.39 -6.80 0.75
CA VAL A 280 -7.90 -6.27 -0.52
C VAL A 280 -6.38 -6.12 -0.47
N ALA A 281 -5.67 -7.23 -0.71
CA ALA A 281 -4.21 -7.30 -0.56
C ALA A 281 -3.46 -6.86 -1.84
N SER A 282 -3.82 -7.44 -2.97
CA SER A 282 -3.16 -7.24 -4.26
C SER A 282 -4.13 -7.37 -5.42
N SER A 283 -3.83 -6.76 -6.56
CA SER A 283 -4.59 -6.93 -7.81
C SER A 283 -4.02 -8.05 -8.68
N ALA A 284 -4.88 -8.79 -9.37
CA ALA A 284 -4.46 -9.81 -10.34
C ALA A 284 -5.44 -9.92 -11.54
N PRO A 285 -5.05 -9.46 -12.75
CA PRO A 285 -3.92 -8.56 -13.01
C PRO A 285 -4.18 -7.14 -12.47
N ALA A 286 -3.12 -6.37 -12.26
CA ALA A 286 -3.23 -4.91 -12.16
C ALA A 286 -3.43 -4.31 -13.56
N LEU A 287 -4.08 -3.16 -13.66
CA LEU A 287 -4.04 -2.35 -14.88
C LEU A 287 -2.63 -1.74 -15.06
N GLN A 288 -2.41 -1.25 -16.28
CA GLN A 288 -1.17 -0.58 -16.69
C GLN A 288 -1.48 0.76 -17.35
N ILE A 289 -2.47 1.48 -16.79
CA ILE A 289 -2.92 2.77 -17.31
C ILE A 289 -2.33 3.96 -16.53
N GLY A 290 -1.57 3.69 -15.47
CA GLY A 290 -0.90 4.70 -14.67
C GLY A 290 -1.83 5.32 -13.65
N CYS A 291 -2.78 6.14 -14.08
CA CYS A 291 -3.79 6.78 -13.24
C CYS A 291 -5.05 7.13 -14.08
N VAL A 292 -6.06 7.70 -13.43
CA VAL A 292 -7.26 8.23 -14.12
C VAL A 292 -7.48 9.66 -13.66
N TRP A 293 -7.72 10.59 -14.59
CA TRP A 293 -8.05 11.98 -14.30
C TRP A 293 -9.20 12.46 -15.19
N ASP A 294 -10.23 13.02 -14.57
CA ASP A 294 -11.33 13.70 -15.23
C ASP A 294 -11.31 15.18 -14.81
N ALA A 295 -10.76 16.02 -15.70
CA ALA A 295 -10.62 17.45 -15.46
C ALA A 295 -11.97 18.19 -15.39
N GLN A 296 -13.01 17.71 -16.09
CA GLN A 296 -14.33 18.32 -16.05
C GLN A 296 -15.01 18.09 -14.71
N LEU A 297 -14.83 16.89 -14.14
CA LEU A 297 -15.33 16.56 -12.82
C LEU A 297 -14.43 17.08 -11.69
N GLY A 298 -13.15 17.36 -11.95
CA GLY A 298 -12.17 17.60 -10.90
C GLY A 298 -12.02 16.35 -10.02
N MET A 299 -11.89 15.18 -10.65
CA MET A 299 -11.83 13.90 -9.94
C MET A 299 -10.84 12.94 -10.59
N GLY A 300 -10.09 12.20 -9.78
CA GLY A 300 -9.13 11.23 -10.28
C GLY A 300 -8.92 10.02 -9.37
N MET A 301 -8.24 9.01 -9.89
CA MET A 301 -7.87 7.80 -9.16
C MET A 301 -6.39 7.47 -9.38
N CYS A 302 -5.69 7.11 -8.31
CA CYS A 302 -4.35 6.55 -8.33
C CYS A 302 -4.26 5.35 -7.38
N GLY A 303 -3.28 4.48 -7.60
CA GLY A 303 -3.08 3.29 -6.80
C GLY A 303 -2.23 2.27 -7.54
N ASP A 304 -1.65 1.35 -6.78
CA ASP A 304 -0.89 0.22 -7.36
C ASP A 304 -1.70 -0.56 -8.39
N TRP A 305 -3.01 -0.72 -8.17
CA TRP A 305 -3.92 -1.45 -9.08
C TRP A 305 -4.08 -0.80 -10.46
N LEU A 306 -3.64 0.46 -10.64
CA LEU A 306 -3.59 1.17 -11.92
C LEU A 306 -2.22 1.07 -12.61
N ALA A 307 -1.19 0.65 -11.88
CA ALA A 307 0.21 0.64 -12.31
C ALA A 307 0.96 -0.61 -11.79
N GLY A 308 0.53 -1.82 -12.15
CA GLY A 308 1.33 -3.03 -11.93
C GLY A 308 1.31 -3.68 -10.53
N GLY A 309 0.56 -3.14 -9.57
CA GLY A 309 0.20 -3.84 -8.32
C GLY A 309 1.35 -3.98 -7.31
N LYS A 310 2.36 -3.11 -7.39
CA LYS A 310 3.54 -3.09 -6.49
C LYS A 310 3.70 -1.72 -5.84
N VAL A 311 4.60 -1.64 -4.86
CA VAL A 311 4.96 -0.37 -4.18
C VAL A 311 5.46 0.68 -5.18
N GLU A 312 6.34 0.30 -6.11
CA GLU A 312 6.79 1.17 -7.20
C GLU A 312 5.61 1.68 -8.04
N GLY A 313 4.68 0.78 -8.37
CA GLY A 313 3.44 1.12 -9.06
C GLY A 313 2.57 2.13 -8.33
N ALA A 314 2.41 1.98 -7.01
CA ALA A 314 1.70 2.95 -6.19
C ALA A 314 2.35 4.34 -6.28
N TRP A 315 3.69 4.40 -6.18
CA TRP A 315 4.44 5.65 -6.31
C TRP A 315 4.25 6.27 -7.71
N GLN A 316 4.45 5.49 -8.78
CA GLN A 316 4.28 5.96 -10.17
C GLN A 316 2.86 6.48 -10.43
N SER A 317 1.84 5.77 -9.96
CA SER A 317 0.45 6.16 -10.12
C SER A 317 0.12 7.48 -9.41
N GLY A 318 0.65 7.66 -8.18
CA GLY A 318 0.50 8.91 -7.43
C GLY A 318 1.19 10.10 -8.10
N MET A 319 2.42 9.90 -8.60
CA MET A 319 3.16 10.91 -9.36
C MET A 319 2.41 11.32 -10.64
N ALA A 320 1.96 10.33 -11.42
CA ALA A 320 1.27 10.57 -12.68
C ALA A 320 -0.03 11.37 -12.48
N LEU A 321 -0.81 11.04 -11.44
CA LEU A 321 -2.04 11.78 -11.15
C LEU A 321 -1.74 13.22 -10.76
N ALA A 322 -0.75 13.46 -9.90
CA ALA A 322 -0.38 14.82 -9.52
C ALA A 322 0.04 15.66 -10.73
N GLN A 323 0.82 15.07 -11.65
CA GLN A 323 1.24 15.76 -12.89
C GLN A 323 0.05 16.15 -13.78
N LEU A 324 -0.94 15.26 -13.95
CA LEU A 324 -2.13 15.56 -14.75
C LEU A 324 -3.00 16.65 -14.13
N VAL A 325 -3.14 16.65 -12.81
CA VAL A 325 -3.89 17.68 -12.08
C VAL A 325 -3.21 19.04 -12.23
N SER A 326 -1.90 19.12 -11.98
CA SER A 326 -1.14 20.38 -12.12
C SER A 326 -1.04 20.88 -13.56
N ALA A 327 -1.05 20.00 -14.57
CA ALA A 327 -1.04 20.40 -15.97
C ALA A 327 -2.37 21.01 -16.43
N GLY A 328 -3.50 20.60 -15.82
CA GLY A 328 -4.82 21.18 -16.09
C GLY A 328 -4.98 22.62 -15.61
N ASP A 329 -4.08 23.08 -14.74
CA ASP A 329 -4.07 24.43 -14.16
C ASP A 329 -3.16 25.41 -14.91
N ALA A 330 -2.38 24.94 -15.89
CA ALA A 330 -1.63 25.83 -16.76
C ALA A 330 -2.62 26.63 -17.63
N PRO A 331 -2.61 27.98 -17.59
CA PRO A 331 -3.46 28.76 -18.46
C PRO A 331 -3.13 28.39 -19.91
N HIS A 332 -4.14 28.01 -20.70
CA HIS A 332 -4.00 27.89 -22.13
C HIS A 332 -3.43 29.20 -22.66
N SER A 333 -2.12 29.24 -22.92
CA SER A 333 -1.53 30.28 -23.74
C SER A 333 -2.14 30.09 -25.12
N ALA A 334 -3.17 30.88 -25.41
CA ALA A 334 -3.64 31.09 -26.76
C ALA A 334 -2.44 31.63 -27.56
N CYS A 335 -1.81 30.75 -28.33
CA CYS A 335 -1.07 31.21 -29.49
C CYS A 335 -2.11 31.53 -30.56
N ASP A 336 -2.21 32.81 -30.87
CA ASP A 336 -2.87 33.37 -32.05
C ASP A 336 -2.33 32.75 -33.36
#